data_AF-A0A8B8IU50-F1
#
_entry.id   AF-A0A8B8IU50-F1
#
_cell.length_a   1.000
_cell.length_b   1.000
_cell.length_c   1.000
_cell.angle_alpha   90.00
_cell.angle_beta   90.00
_cell.angle_gamma   90.00
#
_symmetry.space_group_name_H-M   'P 1'
#
loop_
_entity.id
_entity.type
_entity.pdbx_description
1 polymer ?
#
loop_
_entity_poly.entity_id
_entity_poly.type
_entity_poly.pdbx_seq_one_letter_code
_entity_poly.pdbx_strand_id
1 'polypeptide(L)'
;MFTDASKLSADDPVGSAVWVPDMKLTLSFKCSPRISIFSGETIAIYEAVSLVESHNLNKTIIFTDSRSCLEDILKFPLRSRDVHPINLKTREVLFKCHCAGIEVALAWIPGHSGISGNEQADICAKWSIRNGTETYANCFAQDLRSLAKIDLNKRWNDVWNFTRHVKDRDTGHLAERKSAVLSNHVYFSTLTLAELSTY
;
A
#
# COMPACT_ATOMS: atom_id res chain seq x y z
N MET A 1 19.15 10.40 -4.68
CA MET A 1 17.76 10.65 -5.14
C MET A 1 16.83 10.47 -3.95
N PHE A 2 15.70 11.16 -3.93
CA PHE A 2 14.70 11.07 -2.85
C PHE A 2 13.36 10.64 -3.43
N THR A 3 12.62 9.82 -2.71
CA THR A 3 11.32 9.29 -3.14
C THR A 3 10.30 9.47 -2.04
N ASP A 4 9.07 9.79 -2.40
CA ASP A 4 7.96 9.95 -1.44
C ASP A 4 6.62 9.71 -2.14
N ALA A 5 5.59 9.37 -1.37
CA ALA A 5 4.22 9.30 -1.82
C ALA A 5 3.23 9.91 -0.81
N SER A 6 2.29 10.69 -1.33
CA SER A 6 1.33 11.42 -0.51
C SER A 6 -0.10 11.19 -0.99
N LYS A 7 -1.04 11.31 -0.04
CA LYS A 7 -2.48 11.29 -0.27
C LYS A 7 -3.14 12.34 0.62
N LEU A 8 -4.02 13.16 0.04
CA LEU A 8 -4.66 14.26 0.79
C LEU A 8 -5.87 13.79 1.61
N SER A 9 -6.66 12.88 1.05
CA SER A 9 -7.81 12.28 1.73
C SER A 9 -8.01 10.82 1.30
N ALA A 10 -8.86 10.07 2.00
CA ALA A 10 -9.04 8.64 1.75
C ALA A 10 -9.51 8.32 0.31
N ASP A 11 -10.26 9.22 -0.31
CA ASP A 11 -10.83 9.06 -1.66
C ASP A 11 -10.01 9.75 -2.76
N ASP A 12 -8.99 10.52 -2.38
CA ASP A 12 -8.11 11.19 -3.35
C ASP A 12 -7.15 10.21 -4.04
N PRO A 13 -6.68 10.53 -5.25
CA PRO A 13 -5.51 9.89 -5.86
C PRO A 13 -4.30 9.89 -4.92
N VAL A 14 -3.46 8.86 -5.03
CA VAL A 14 -2.12 8.89 -4.43
C VAL A 14 -1.17 9.56 -5.42
N GLY A 15 -0.36 10.49 -4.96
CA GLY A 15 0.72 11.09 -5.73
C GLY A 15 2.05 10.47 -5.32
N SER A 16 2.81 9.96 -6.28
CA SER A 16 4.16 9.41 -6.07
C SER A 16 5.18 10.26 -6.79
N ALA A 17 6.32 10.54 -6.16
CA ALA A 17 7.35 11.37 -6.76
C ALA A 17 8.78 10.91 -6.52
N VAL A 18 9.66 11.25 -7.46
CA VAL A 18 11.11 11.08 -7.35
C VAL A 18 11.76 12.43 -7.58
N TRP A 19 12.59 12.86 -6.63
CA TRP A 19 13.41 14.06 -6.74
C TRP A 19 14.89 13.71 -6.94
N VAL A 20 15.49 14.28 -7.98
CA VAL A 20 16.89 14.07 -8.34
C VAL A 20 17.63 15.42 -8.24
N PRO A 21 18.29 15.71 -7.11
CA PRO A 21 18.94 17.01 -6.88
C PRO A 21 19.95 17.39 -7.97
N ASP A 22 20.82 16.45 -8.35
CA ASP A 22 21.94 16.72 -9.28
C ASP A 22 21.46 17.12 -10.68
N MET A 23 20.31 16.58 -11.11
CA MET A 23 19.71 16.86 -12.41
C MET A 23 18.61 17.93 -12.35
N LYS A 24 18.21 18.36 -11.15
CA LYS A 24 17.00 19.15 -10.89
C LYS A 24 15.77 18.57 -11.59
N LEU A 25 15.69 17.24 -11.61
CA LEU A 25 14.64 16.48 -12.28
C LEU A 25 13.64 15.98 -11.24
N THR A 26 12.35 16.09 -11.58
CA THR A 26 11.26 15.49 -10.83
C THR A 26 10.51 14.51 -11.72
N LEU A 27 10.31 13.29 -11.22
CA LEU A 27 9.29 12.39 -11.76
C LEU A 27 8.05 12.47 -10.88
N SER A 28 6.89 12.61 -11.50
CA SER A 28 5.62 12.89 -10.81
C SER A 28 4.51 12.01 -11.37
N PHE A 29 3.95 11.14 -10.54
CA PHE A 29 2.96 10.14 -10.94
C PHE A 29 1.67 10.31 -10.17
N LYS A 30 0.56 10.36 -10.90
CA LYS A 30 -0.79 10.36 -10.36
C LYS A 30 -1.32 8.92 -10.40
N CYS A 31 -1.46 8.33 -9.23
CA CYS A 31 -1.89 6.96 -9.04
C CYS A 31 -3.41 6.90 -8.76
N SER A 32 -4.02 5.73 -8.97
CA SER A 32 -5.44 5.51 -8.68
C SER A 32 -5.82 5.87 -7.22
N PRO A 33 -7.02 6.40 -6.94
CA PRO A 33 -7.46 6.69 -5.57
C PRO A 33 -7.60 5.43 -4.70
N ARG A 34 -7.71 4.27 -5.33
CA ARG A 34 -7.83 2.97 -4.66
C ARG A 34 -6.48 2.32 -4.34
N ILE A 35 -5.37 2.95 -4.70
CA ILE A 35 -4.03 2.50 -4.33
C ILE A 35 -3.70 2.99 -2.91
N SER A 36 -2.97 2.18 -2.14
CA SER A 36 -2.51 2.55 -0.81
C SER A 36 -1.28 3.47 -0.87
N ILE A 37 -1.02 4.21 0.21
CA ILE A 37 0.24 4.97 0.34
C ILE A 37 1.44 4.05 0.16
N PHE A 38 1.42 2.86 0.76
CA PHE A 38 2.48 1.86 0.60
C PHE A 38 2.79 1.53 -0.87
N SER A 39 1.76 1.28 -1.67
CA SER A 39 1.93 1.03 -3.10
C SER A 39 2.47 2.26 -3.83
N GLY A 40 2.04 3.46 -3.45
CA GLY A 40 2.57 4.72 -3.96
C GLY A 40 4.06 4.92 -3.67
N GLU A 41 4.49 4.66 -2.44
CA GLU A 41 5.89 4.70 -2.01
C GLU A 41 6.74 3.71 -2.83
N THR A 42 6.21 2.50 -3.00
CA THR A 42 6.90 1.46 -3.75
C THR A 42 7.02 1.82 -5.24
N ILE A 43 6.00 2.46 -5.83
CA ILE A 43 6.06 3.00 -7.19
C ILE A 43 7.18 4.06 -7.30
N ALA A 44 7.29 4.96 -6.33
CA ALA A 44 8.32 5.99 -6.34
C ALA A 44 9.73 5.37 -6.30
N ILE A 45 9.95 4.34 -5.48
CA ILE A 45 11.21 3.57 -5.45
C ILE A 45 11.45 2.87 -6.80
N TYR A 46 10.44 2.20 -7.35
CA TYR A 46 10.54 1.51 -8.65
C TYR A 46 10.98 2.46 -9.77
N GLU A 47 10.35 3.63 -9.86
CA GLU A 47 10.65 4.65 -10.87
C GLU A 47 12.05 5.24 -10.67
N ALA A 48 12.48 5.44 -9.42
CA ALA A 48 13.85 5.88 -9.13
C ALA A 48 14.89 4.86 -9.60
N VAL A 49 14.68 3.56 -9.33
CA VAL A 49 15.60 2.51 -9.80
C VAL A 49 15.55 2.39 -11.33
N SER A 50 14.38 2.52 -11.95
CA SER A 50 14.22 2.48 -13.42
C SER A 50 14.91 3.66 -14.10
N LEU A 51 14.89 4.83 -13.48
CA LEU A 51 15.63 6.00 -13.96
C LEU A 51 17.15 5.75 -13.88
N VAL A 52 17.62 5.15 -12.80
CA VAL A 52 19.04 4.78 -12.64
C VAL A 52 19.50 3.78 -13.70
N GLU A 53 18.69 2.74 -13.95
CA GLU A 53 18.98 1.72 -14.96
C GLU A 53 19.03 2.33 -16.37
N SER A 54 17.98 3.06 -16.75
CA SER A 54 17.85 3.64 -18.10
C SER A 54 18.91 4.70 -18.44
N HIS A 55 19.41 5.44 -17.45
CA HIS A 55 20.43 6.48 -17.64
C HIS A 55 21.83 6.03 -17.22
N ASN A 56 21.99 4.75 -16.85
CA ASN A 56 23.26 4.15 -16.42
C ASN A 56 23.96 4.94 -15.28
N LEU A 57 23.17 5.37 -14.29
CA LEU A 57 23.64 6.22 -13.18
C LEU A 57 24.37 5.39 -12.14
N ASN A 58 25.70 5.30 -12.25
CA ASN A 58 26.50 4.52 -11.33
C ASN A 58 26.67 5.20 -9.95
N LYS A 59 26.80 4.39 -8.89
CA LYS A 59 26.96 4.82 -7.49
C LYS A 59 25.82 5.71 -7.00
N THR A 60 24.60 5.25 -7.21
CA THR A 60 23.38 6.00 -6.83
C THR A 60 22.81 5.51 -5.51
N ILE A 61 22.48 6.45 -4.62
CA ILE A 61 21.72 6.18 -3.40
C ILE A 61 20.29 6.74 -3.56
N ILE A 62 19.29 5.90 -3.29
CA ILE A 62 17.87 6.25 -3.28
C ILE A 62 17.40 6.28 -1.82
N PHE A 63 16.97 7.46 -1.37
CA PHE A 63 16.45 7.69 -0.04
C PHE A 63 14.92 7.65 -0.03
N THR A 64 14.35 6.90 0.91
CA THR A 64 12.90 6.80 1.16
C THR A 64 12.65 6.85 2.67
N ASP A 65 11.54 7.43 3.10
CA ASP A 65 11.12 7.36 4.50
C ASP A 65 10.19 6.16 4.81
N SER A 66 9.83 5.40 3.78
CA SER A 66 8.99 4.22 3.89
C SER A 66 9.77 2.96 4.22
N ARG A 67 10.06 2.77 5.52
CA ARG A 67 10.77 1.58 6.03
C ARG A 67 10.07 0.27 5.63
N SER A 68 8.74 0.25 5.64
CA SER A 68 7.94 -0.92 5.27
C SER A 68 8.15 -1.34 3.81
N CYS A 69 8.32 -0.38 2.89
CA CYS A 69 8.60 -0.67 1.48
C CYS A 69 9.97 -1.33 1.32
N LEU A 70 11.00 -0.81 2.00
CA LEU A 70 12.33 -1.41 1.96
C LEU A 70 12.35 -2.83 2.51
N GLU A 71 11.70 -3.05 3.65
CA GLU A 71 11.58 -4.39 4.24
C GLU A 71 10.86 -5.34 3.27
N ASP A 72 9.82 -4.90 2.57
CA ASP A 72 9.08 -5.75 1.62
C ASP A 72 9.85 -6.03 0.32
N ILE A 73 10.62 -5.07 -0.20
CA ILE A 73 11.52 -5.27 -1.35
C ILE A 73 12.62 -6.28 -1.01
N LEU A 74 13.15 -6.23 0.21
CA LEU A 74 14.23 -7.12 0.66
C LEU A 74 13.74 -8.52 1.04
N LYS A 75 12.43 -8.72 1.24
CA LYS A 75 11.87 -10.05 1.53
C LYS A 75 12.10 -11.02 0.38
N PHE A 76 12.38 -12.27 0.74
CA PHE A 76 12.58 -13.33 -0.23
C PHE A 76 11.23 -13.75 -0.85
N PRO A 77 11.05 -13.64 -2.18
CA PRO A 77 9.75 -13.80 -2.82
C PRO A 77 9.22 -15.24 -2.72
N LEU A 78 10.11 -16.23 -2.74
CA LEU A 78 9.74 -17.66 -2.66
C LEU A 78 9.23 -18.08 -1.28
N ARG A 79 9.35 -17.21 -0.26
CA ARG A 79 8.86 -17.48 1.09
C ARG A 79 7.53 -16.76 1.41
N SER A 80 7.03 -15.92 0.51
CA SER A 80 5.81 -15.15 0.73
C SER A 80 4.76 -15.47 -0.33
N ARG A 81 3.54 -15.81 0.10
CA ARG A 81 2.40 -16.02 -0.80
C ARG A 81 1.85 -14.70 -1.35
N ASP A 82 2.12 -13.58 -0.69
CA ASP A 82 1.56 -12.26 -0.98
C ASP A 82 2.67 -11.26 -1.33
N VAL A 83 3.43 -11.50 -2.41
CA VAL A 83 4.41 -10.52 -2.89
C VAL A 83 3.71 -9.45 -3.71
N HIS A 84 3.96 -8.18 -3.39
CA HIS A 84 3.41 -7.07 -4.15
C HIS A 84 4.01 -7.04 -5.58
N PRO A 85 3.21 -6.91 -6.66
CA PRO A 85 3.71 -7.00 -8.03
C PRO A 85 4.77 -5.95 -8.36
N ILE A 86 4.63 -4.73 -7.84
CA ILE A 86 5.62 -3.66 -8.06
C ILE A 86 6.94 -3.98 -7.34
N ASN A 87 6.93 -4.68 -6.20
CA ASN A 87 8.16 -5.13 -5.53
C ASN A 87 8.93 -6.15 -6.37
N LEU A 88 8.24 -7.04 -7.06
CA LEU A 88 8.89 -7.96 -8.00
C LEU A 88 9.56 -7.20 -9.15
N LYS A 89 8.88 -6.20 -9.73
CA LYS A 89 9.46 -5.35 -10.77
C LYS A 89 10.66 -4.56 -10.27
N THR A 90 10.58 -3.94 -9.10
CA THR A 90 11.73 -3.23 -8.49
C THR A 90 12.94 -4.14 -8.33
N ARG A 91 12.73 -5.37 -7.85
CA ARG A 91 13.82 -6.36 -7.71
C ARG A 91 14.40 -6.80 -9.05
N GLU A 92 13.55 -6.94 -10.07
CA GLU A 92 14.01 -7.24 -11.43
C GLU A 92 14.93 -6.13 -11.96
N VAL A 93 14.54 -4.86 -11.81
CA VAL A 93 15.36 -3.73 -12.26
C VAL A 93 16.65 -3.61 -11.43
N LEU A 94 16.60 -3.79 -10.11
CA LEU A 94 17.80 -3.85 -9.27
C LEU A 94 18.77 -4.96 -9.72
N PHE A 95 18.24 -6.12 -10.11
CA PHE A 95 19.05 -7.20 -10.66
C PHE A 95 19.68 -6.84 -12.01
N LYS A 96 18.96 -6.13 -12.89
CA LYS A 96 19.51 -5.60 -14.15
C LYS A 96 20.64 -4.60 -13.88
N CYS A 97 20.45 -3.67 -12.95
CA CYS A 97 21.51 -2.75 -12.51
C CYS A 97 22.76 -3.51 -12.05
N HIS A 98 22.59 -4.53 -11.21
CA HIS A 98 23.70 -5.37 -10.74
C HIS A 98 24.43 -6.07 -11.89
N CYS A 99 23.71 -6.67 -12.83
CA CYS A 99 24.30 -7.33 -14.00
C CYS A 99 25.06 -6.34 -14.92
N ALA A 100 24.60 -5.09 -14.99
CA ALA A 100 25.25 -4.01 -15.74
C ALA A 100 26.43 -3.35 -14.98
N GLY A 101 26.71 -3.76 -13.75
CA GLY A 101 27.76 -3.15 -12.91
C GLY A 101 27.38 -1.77 -12.36
N ILE A 102 26.09 -1.44 -12.32
CA ILE A 102 25.55 -0.20 -11.73
C ILE A 102 25.32 -0.44 -10.24
N GLU A 103 26.03 0.32 -9.40
CA GLU A 103 25.87 0.27 -7.95
C GLU A 103 24.67 1.12 -7.51
N VAL A 104 23.63 0.47 -6.98
CA VAL A 104 22.44 1.12 -6.43
C VAL A 104 22.25 0.72 -4.97
N ALA A 105 22.13 1.72 -4.08
CA ALA A 105 21.82 1.51 -2.68
C ALA A 105 20.46 2.12 -2.33
N LEU A 106 19.65 1.38 -1.59
CA LEU A 106 18.40 1.87 -1.01
C LEU A 106 18.65 2.21 0.46
N ALA A 107 18.30 3.42 0.87
CA ALA A 107 18.53 3.92 2.22
C ALA A 107 17.23 4.45 2.84
N TRP A 108 16.97 4.03 4.07
CA TRP A 108 15.88 4.59 4.86
C TRP A 108 16.32 5.90 5.51
N ILE A 109 15.45 6.90 5.50
CA ILE A 109 15.60 8.15 6.27
C ILE A 109 14.35 8.41 7.11
N PRO A 110 14.45 9.12 8.24
CA PRO A 110 13.27 9.48 9.00
C PRO A 110 12.45 10.53 8.24
N GLY A 111 11.15 10.30 8.12
CA GLY A 111 10.20 11.27 7.54
C GLY A 111 10.14 12.56 8.35
N HIS A 112 9.79 13.67 7.70
CA HIS A 112 9.58 15.00 8.31
C HIS A 112 10.72 15.50 9.22
N SER A 113 11.97 15.10 8.93
CA SER A 113 13.13 15.38 9.78
C SER A 113 13.97 16.58 9.33
N GLY A 114 13.42 17.48 8.49
CA GLY A 114 14.17 18.65 8.01
C GLY A 114 15.15 18.36 6.86
N ILE A 115 15.12 17.15 6.28
CA ILE A 115 16.02 16.78 5.18
C ILE A 115 15.46 17.40 3.89
N SER A 116 16.12 18.46 3.41
CA SER A 116 15.66 19.26 2.27
C SER A 116 15.30 18.43 1.03
N GLY A 117 16.07 17.37 0.73
CA GLY A 117 15.77 16.47 -0.39
C GLY A 117 14.47 15.68 -0.20
N ASN A 118 14.17 15.25 1.02
CA ASN A 118 12.93 14.54 1.34
C ASN A 118 11.74 15.49 1.34
N GLU A 119 11.90 16.69 1.90
CA GLU A 119 10.85 17.72 1.86
C GLU A 119 10.49 18.10 0.42
N GLN A 120 11.48 18.16 -0.47
CA GLN A 120 11.21 18.41 -1.88
C GLN A 120 10.46 17.23 -2.53
N ALA A 121 10.79 15.99 -2.17
CA ALA A 121 10.04 14.82 -2.64
C ALA A 121 8.58 14.83 -2.15
N ASP A 122 8.33 15.17 -0.88
CA ASP A 122 6.97 15.34 -0.30
C ASP A 122 6.16 16.40 -1.04
N ILE A 123 6.77 17.57 -1.30
CA ILE A 123 6.15 18.65 -2.08
C ILE A 123 5.78 18.14 -3.48
N CYS A 124 6.70 17.43 -4.14
CA CYS A 124 6.46 16.86 -5.47
C CYS A 124 5.38 15.78 -5.44
N ALA A 125 5.33 14.93 -4.41
CA ALA A 125 4.32 13.90 -4.24
C ALA A 125 2.92 14.52 -4.07
N LYS A 126 2.79 15.54 -3.21
CA LYS A 126 1.54 16.31 -3.04
C LYS A 126 1.10 17.00 -4.34
N TRP A 127 2.04 17.56 -5.08
CA TRP A 127 1.76 18.18 -6.38
C TRP A 127 1.29 17.14 -7.42
N SER A 128 1.84 15.93 -7.39
CA SER A 128 1.55 14.83 -8.32
C SER A 128 0.12 14.32 -8.22
N ILE A 129 -0.54 14.47 -7.07
CA ILE A 129 -1.95 14.08 -6.86
C ILE A 129 -2.87 14.71 -7.92
N ARG A 130 -2.56 15.94 -8.35
CA ARG A 130 -3.36 16.68 -9.34
C ARG A 130 -2.71 16.74 -10.71
N ASN A 131 -1.39 16.82 -10.76
CA ASN A 131 -0.65 17.16 -11.98
C ASN A 131 0.32 16.06 -12.46
N GLY A 132 0.40 14.93 -11.74
CA GLY A 132 1.26 13.82 -12.12
C GLY A 132 0.74 13.07 -13.34
N THR A 133 1.63 12.32 -14.00
CA THR A 133 1.27 11.47 -15.13
C THR A 133 0.44 10.27 -14.67
N GLU A 134 -0.60 9.90 -15.42
CA GLU A 134 -1.57 8.85 -15.05
C GLU A 134 -1.11 7.42 -15.39
N THR A 135 0.21 7.17 -15.35
CA THR A 135 0.83 5.86 -15.66
C THR A 135 0.30 4.73 -14.77
N TYR A 136 -0.10 5.05 -13.53
CA TYR A 136 -0.54 4.10 -12.49
C TYR A 136 -2.04 4.23 -12.17
N ALA A 137 -2.88 4.34 -13.22
CA ALA A 137 -4.34 4.43 -13.07
C ALA A 137 -5.00 3.12 -12.58
N ASN A 138 -4.34 1.97 -12.78
CA ASN A 138 -4.84 0.65 -12.39
C ASN A 138 -4.42 0.27 -10.96
N CYS A 139 -5.28 -0.46 -10.26
CA CYS A 139 -5.03 -0.89 -8.88
C CYS A 139 -4.32 -2.24 -8.81
N PHE A 140 -3.52 -2.44 -7.77
CA PHE A 140 -2.98 -3.76 -7.45
C PHE A 140 -4.03 -4.62 -6.73
N ALA A 141 -3.99 -5.94 -6.93
CA ALA A 141 -4.93 -6.87 -6.28
C ALA A 141 -4.86 -6.79 -4.75
N GLN A 142 -3.66 -6.54 -4.21
CA GLN A 142 -3.40 -6.36 -2.78
C GLN A 142 -4.13 -5.14 -2.21
N ASP A 143 -4.14 -4.03 -2.95
CA ASP A 143 -4.85 -2.81 -2.55
C ASP A 143 -6.37 -3.07 -2.55
N LEU A 144 -6.90 -3.69 -3.61
CA LEU A 144 -8.32 -4.03 -3.71
C LEU A 144 -8.76 -4.99 -2.60
N ARG A 145 -7.93 -5.99 -2.26
CA ARG A 145 -8.18 -6.93 -1.16
C ARG A 145 -8.25 -6.21 0.18
N SER A 146 -7.34 -5.25 0.40
CA SER A 146 -7.29 -4.45 1.62
C SER A 146 -8.52 -3.57 1.75
N LEU A 147 -8.94 -2.91 0.66
CA LEU A 147 -10.18 -2.12 0.60
C LEU A 147 -11.42 -2.99 0.88
N ALA A 148 -11.52 -4.15 0.26
CA ALA A 148 -12.65 -5.07 0.48
C ALA A 148 -12.74 -5.53 1.94
N LYS A 149 -11.59 -5.78 2.59
CA LYS A 149 -11.52 -6.12 4.01
C LYS A 149 -11.99 -4.97 4.91
N ILE A 150 -11.62 -3.73 4.59
CA ILE A 150 -12.07 -2.53 5.30
C ILE A 150 -13.59 -2.39 5.19
N ASP A 151 -14.15 -2.50 3.98
CA ASP A 151 -15.59 -2.40 3.75
C ASP A 151 -16.36 -3.50 4.49
N LEU A 152 -15.89 -4.75 4.42
CA LEU A 152 -16.50 -5.87 5.12
C LEU A 152 -16.52 -5.66 6.64
N ASN A 153 -15.39 -5.20 7.21
CA ASN A 153 -15.30 -4.91 8.64
C ASN A 153 -16.22 -3.76 9.05
N LYS A 154 -16.33 -2.72 8.22
CA LYS A 154 -17.26 -1.61 8.47
C LYS A 154 -18.70 -2.11 8.53
N ARG A 155 -19.14 -2.86 7.51
CA ARG A 155 -20.50 -3.45 7.46
C ARG A 155 -20.76 -4.38 8.65
N TRP A 156 -19.78 -5.20 9.01
CA TRP A 156 -19.89 -6.07 10.18
C TRP A 156 -20.10 -5.27 11.46
N ASN A 157 -19.32 -4.21 11.66
CA ASN A 157 -19.46 -3.33 12.82
C ASN A 157 -20.81 -2.60 12.84
N ASP A 158 -21.31 -2.15 11.69
CA ASP A 158 -22.62 -1.51 11.58
C ASP A 158 -23.75 -2.48 11.99
N VAL A 159 -23.72 -3.73 11.49
CA VAL A 159 -24.67 -4.79 11.87
C VAL A 159 -24.56 -5.13 13.35
N TRP A 160 -23.33 -5.25 13.88
CA TRP A 160 -23.09 -5.56 15.28
C TRP A 160 -23.64 -4.47 16.21
N ASN A 161 -23.38 -3.19 15.89
CA ASN A 161 -23.87 -2.06 16.67
C ASN A 161 -25.41 -1.97 16.59
N PHE A 162 -25.99 -2.14 15.39
CA PHE A 162 -27.44 -2.15 15.21
C PHE A 162 -28.12 -3.25 16.06
N THR A 163 -27.62 -4.48 15.99
CA THR A 163 -28.19 -5.62 16.74
C THR A 163 -28.04 -5.48 18.26
N ARG A 164 -27.01 -4.77 18.72
CA ARG A 164 -26.85 -4.40 20.14
C ARG A 164 -27.92 -3.40 20.60
N HIS A 165 -28.18 -2.36 19.81
CA HIS A 165 -29.20 -1.35 20.14
C HIS A 165 -30.64 -1.89 20.12
N VAL A 166 -30.93 -2.87 19.27
CA VAL A 166 -32.25 -3.54 19.25
C VAL A 166 -32.44 -4.40 20.49
N LYS A 167 -31.40 -5.14 20.93
CA LYS A 167 -31.47 -5.95 22.15
C LYS A 167 -31.75 -5.10 23.40
N ASP A 168 -31.14 -3.92 23.52
CA ASP A 168 -31.35 -3.03 24.68
C ASP A 168 -32.75 -2.40 24.70
N ARG A 169 -33.44 -2.28 23.55
CA ARG A 169 -34.82 -1.78 23.47
C ARG A 169 -35.87 -2.86 23.75
N ASP A 170 -35.61 -4.11 23.36
CA ASP A 170 -36.56 -5.22 23.50
C ASP A 170 -36.42 -6.02 24.81
N THR A 171 -35.38 -5.76 25.61
CA THR A 171 -35.23 -6.37 26.95
C THR A 171 -36.23 -5.89 28.00
N GLY A 172 -37.13 -4.97 27.65
CA GLY A 172 -38.24 -4.55 28.52
C GLY A 172 -39.46 -5.48 28.51
N HIS A 173 -39.66 -6.34 27.50
CA HIS A 173 -40.92 -7.12 27.43
C HIS A 173 -40.92 -8.48 26.70
N LEU A 174 -39.80 -8.99 26.16
CA LEU A 174 -39.85 -10.20 25.32
C LEU A 174 -38.82 -11.28 25.73
N ALA A 175 -38.78 -11.63 27.01
CA ALA A 175 -38.07 -12.81 27.48
C ALA A 175 -38.73 -14.16 27.07
N GLU A 176 -39.94 -14.18 26.49
CA GLU A 176 -40.71 -15.42 26.30
C GLU A 176 -41.03 -15.83 24.84
N ARG A 177 -40.41 -15.25 23.81
CA ARG A 177 -40.65 -15.68 22.40
C ARG A 177 -39.43 -16.11 21.62
N LYS A 178 -38.45 -16.72 22.28
CA LYS A 178 -37.32 -17.40 21.62
C LYS A 178 -37.63 -18.89 21.42
N SER A 179 -38.30 -19.25 20.33
CA SER A 179 -38.18 -20.62 19.79
C SER A 179 -38.49 -20.80 18.29
N ALA A 180 -39.03 -19.83 17.55
CA ALA A 180 -39.69 -20.18 16.27
C ALA A 180 -39.17 -19.56 14.96
N VAL A 181 -38.18 -18.65 14.93
CA VAL A 181 -37.90 -17.90 13.66
C VAL A 181 -36.45 -17.94 13.17
N LEU A 182 -35.51 -18.60 13.86
CA LEU A 182 -34.13 -18.72 13.36
C LEU A 182 -33.84 -20.02 12.59
N SER A 183 -34.80 -20.54 11.84
CA SER A 183 -34.59 -21.75 11.01
C SER A 183 -34.28 -21.47 9.54
N ASN A 184 -34.48 -20.27 8.98
CA ASN A 184 -34.33 -20.10 7.54
C ASN A 184 -33.34 -19.00 7.17
N HIS A 185 -32.24 -19.49 6.58
CA HIS A 185 -31.31 -18.81 5.68
C HIS A 185 -30.20 -18.02 6.37
N VAL A 186 -29.09 -18.73 6.63
CA VAL A 186 -27.82 -18.61 5.87
C VAL A 186 -26.75 -19.30 6.74
N TYR A 187 -26.40 -20.53 6.38
CA TYR A 187 -25.17 -21.16 6.86
C TYR A 187 -24.01 -20.63 6.00
N PHE A 188 -23.19 -19.73 6.54
CA PHE A 188 -21.81 -19.57 6.07
C PHE A 188 -20.92 -20.28 7.07
N SER A 189 -20.36 -21.42 6.67
CA SER A 189 -19.35 -22.13 7.44
C SER A 189 -18.08 -21.26 7.51
N THR A 190 -17.82 -20.68 8.68
CA THR A 190 -16.47 -20.23 9.04
C THR A 190 -15.64 -21.48 9.32
N LEU A 191 -14.86 -21.92 8.34
CA LEU A 191 -13.70 -22.77 8.59
C LEU A 191 -12.68 -21.93 9.37
N THR A 192 -12.74 -22.03 10.70
CA THR A 192 -11.71 -21.50 11.59
C THR A 192 -10.46 -22.38 11.46
N LEU A 193 -9.28 -21.75 11.39
CA LEU A 193 -7.95 -22.39 11.26
C LEU A 193 -7.52 -23.24 12.50
N ALA A 194 -8.47 -23.80 13.26
CA ALA A 194 -8.19 -24.63 14.42
C ALA A 194 -8.25 -26.15 14.14
N GLU A 195 -8.61 -26.59 12.93
CA GLU A 195 -8.77 -28.03 12.60
C GLU A 195 -7.63 -28.64 11.76
N LEU A 196 -6.50 -27.94 11.55
CA LEU A 196 -5.31 -28.52 10.88
C LEU A 196 -4.15 -28.82 11.84
N SER A 197 -4.46 -29.14 13.09
CA SER A 197 -3.48 -29.61 14.09
C SER A 197 -3.71 -31.07 14.48
N THR A 198 -3.88 -31.95 13.49
CA THR A 198 -3.58 -33.38 13.61
C THR A 198 -3.71 -33.98 12.21
N TYR A 199 -2.58 -34.14 11.52
CA TYR A 199 -2.12 -35.31 10.75
C TYR A 199 -0.83 -34.94 10.03
#